data_AF-A0A947K8V8-F1
#
_entry.id   AF-A0A947K8V8-F1
#
_cell.length_a   1.000
_cell.length_b   1.000
_cell.length_c   1.000
_cell.angle_alpha   90.00
_cell.angle_beta   90.00
_cell.angle_gamma   90.00
#
_symmetry.space_group_name_H-M   'P 1'
#
loop_
_entity.id
_entity.type
_entity.pdbx_description
1 polymer ?
#
loop_
_entity_poly.entity_id
_entity_poly.type
_entity_poly.pdbx_seq_one_letter_code
_entity_poly.pdbx_strand_id
1 'polypeptide(L)'
;MECVNIQRNWAITEDYEITTSTPEGYCTSAHDEYNLNMSQSGCLLTVVAKEGAIFNGKICGTDLSWSGSYTYGDGGTITLNTTTAKTDETGAILVDGNINWTYSDSSGSCNGISSFTGR
;
A
#
# COMPACT_ATOMS: atom_id res chain seq x y z
N MET A 1 -2.36 -10.47 -22.62
CA MET A 1 -3.18 -9.70 -21.66
C MET A 1 -2.72 -8.26 -21.78
N GLU A 2 -3.57 -7.37 -22.29
CA GLU A 2 -3.17 -5.98 -22.57
C GLU A 2 -3.27 -5.13 -21.31
N CYS A 3 -2.26 -4.30 -21.08
CA CYS A 3 -2.26 -3.38 -19.95
C CYS A 3 -3.23 -2.22 -20.23
N VAL A 4 -4.12 -1.94 -19.28
CA VAL A 4 -5.18 -0.93 -19.39
C VAL A 4 -4.75 0.41 -18.80
N ASN A 5 -5.22 1.51 -19.36
CA ASN A 5 -5.06 2.83 -18.75
C ASN A 5 -6.18 3.07 -17.72
N ILE A 6 -5.81 3.40 -16.49
CA ILE A 6 -6.74 3.57 -15.38
C ILE A 6 -6.46 4.90 -14.71
N GLN A 7 -7.50 5.63 -14.34
CA GLN A 7 -7.39 6.82 -13.50
C GLN A 7 -8.62 6.88 -12.60
N ARG A 8 -8.49 6.40 -11.37
CA ARG A 8 -9.63 6.20 -10.46
C ARG A 8 -9.21 6.42 -9.00
N ASN A 9 -10.20 6.73 -8.18
CA ASN A 9 -10.06 6.69 -6.74
C ASN A 9 -10.53 5.31 -6.26
N TRP A 10 -9.73 4.66 -5.41
CA TRP A 10 -10.06 3.38 -4.82
C TRP A 10 -10.31 3.51 -3.33
N ALA A 11 -11.43 2.97 -2.88
CA ALA A 11 -11.69 2.81 -1.46
C ALA A 11 -10.94 1.56 -0.97
N ILE A 12 -10.03 1.77 -0.03
CA ILE A 12 -9.20 0.74 0.59
C ILE A 12 -9.66 0.54 2.03
N THR A 13 -9.80 -0.72 2.41
CA THR A 13 -9.84 -1.18 3.79
C THR A 13 -8.50 -1.85 4.08
N GLU A 14 -7.81 -1.43 5.13
CA GLU A 14 -6.50 -1.95 5.55
C GLU A 14 -6.52 -2.40 7.01
N ASP A 15 -6.03 -3.61 7.26
CA ASP A 15 -5.75 -4.13 8.59
C ASP A 15 -4.24 -4.18 8.79
N TYR A 16 -3.71 -3.49 9.80
CA TYR A 16 -2.28 -3.48 10.13
C TYR A 16 -2.00 -4.41 11.31
N GLU A 17 -1.10 -5.38 11.12
CA GLU A 17 -0.60 -6.26 12.16
C GLU A 17 0.86 -5.94 12.49
N ILE A 18 1.13 -5.59 13.75
CA ILE A 18 2.49 -5.35 14.23
C ILE A 18 3.19 -6.69 14.51
N THR A 19 4.26 -6.97 13.77
CA THR A 19 5.10 -8.16 13.99
C THR A 19 6.18 -7.90 15.03
N THR A 20 6.73 -6.68 15.06
CA THR A 20 7.77 -6.27 16.01
C THR A 20 7.64 -4.78 16.29
N SER A 21 7.90 -4.37 17.54
CA SER A 21 7.85 -2.97 17.98
C SER A 21 8.97 -2.71 18.98
N THR A 22 9.71 -1.63 18.78
CA THR A 22 10.82 -1.20 19.64
C THR A 22 10.69 0.30 19.91
N PRO A 23 10.54 0.75 21.18
CA PRO A 23 10.31 -0.07 22.37
C PRO A 23 9.01 -0.89 22.26
N GLU A 24 8.87 -1.92 23.10
CA GLU A 24 7.65 -2.72 23.13
C GLU A 24 6.42 -1.83 23.38
N GLY A 25 5.36 -2.05 22.59
CA GLY A 25 4.12 -1.27 22.68
C GLY A 25 4.18 0.12 22.01
N TYR A 26 5.27 0.44 21.30
CA TYR A 26 5.39 1.72 20.59
C TYR A 26 4.38 1.86 19.45
N CYS A 27 4.12 0.78 18.71
CA CYS A 27 3.05 0.73 17.71
C CYS A 27 1.94 -0.21 18.14
N THR A 28 0.74 0.09 17.66
CA THR A 28 -0.45 -0.74 17.86
C THR A 28 -1.03 -1.18 16.53
N SER A 29 -1.49 -2.42 16.45
CA SER A 29 -2.30 -2.88 15.32
C SER A 29 -3.58 -2.04 15.20
N ALA A 30 -4.05 -1.83 13.98
CA ALA A 30 -5.19 -0.97 13.70
C ALA A 30 -5.99 -1.47 12.48
N HIS A 31 -7.13 -0.85 12.26
CA HIS A 31 -7.96 -1.02 11.06
C HIS A 31 -8.31 0.36 10.54
N ASP A 32 -7.99 0.62 9.27
CA ASP A 32 -8.26 1.89 8.63
C ASP A 32 -9.01 1.74 7.32
N GLU A 33 -9.79 2.77 7.01
CA GLU A 33 -10.38 2.97 5.70
C GLU A 33 -9.85 4.28 5.10
N TYR A 34 -9.44 4.22 3.83
CA TYR A 34 -8.96 5.39 3.11
C TYR A 34 -9.10 5.25 1.61
N ASN A 35 -8.83 6.36 0.92
CA ASN A 35 -8.92 6.44 -0.52
C ASN A 35 -7.52 6.60 -1.12
N LEU A 36 -7.23 5.85 -2.19
CA LEU A 36 -6.02 5.99 -3.00
C LEU A 36 -6.38 6.54 -4.37
N ASN A 37 -5.58 7.47 -4.90
CA ASN A 37 -5.70 7.85 -6.31
C ASN A 37 -4.69 7.03 -7.12
N MET A 38 -5.20 6.22 -8.04
CA MET A 38 -4.42 5.29 -8.82
C MET A 38 -4.44 5.72 -10.29
N SER A 39 -3.26 5.83 -10.90
CA SER A 39 -3.11 6.06 -12.34
C SER A 39 -2.23 5.00 -12.98
N GLN A 40 -2.71 4.34 -14.03
CA GLN A 40 -1.98 3.35 -14.80
C GLN A 40 -1.78 3.84 -16.24
N SER A 41 -0.54 3.76 -16.73
CA SER A 41 -0.18 4.04 -18.12
C SER A 41 0.55 2.84 -18.72
N GLY A 42 -0.13 2.09 -19.58
CA GLY A 42 0.33 0.75 -19.95
C GLY A 42 0.46 -0.11 -18.70
N CYS A 43 1.61 -0.73 -18.46
CA CYS A 43 1.78 -1.57 -17.26
C CYS A 43 2.33 -0.81 -16.05
N LEU A 44 2.66 0.48 -16.21
CA LEU A 44 3.18 1.30 -15.12
C LEU A 44 2.02 1.80 -14.27
N LEU A 45 2.14 1.63 -12.97
CA LEU A 45 1.18 2.12 -11.99
C LEU A 45 1.81 3.21 -11.13
N THR A 46 1.05 4.25 -10.87
CA THR A 46 1.33 5.27 -9.88
C THR A 46 0.18 5.33 -8.89
N VAL A 47 0.52 5.30 -7.60
CA VAL A 47 -0.41 5.37 -6.49
C VAL A 47 -0.13 6.65 -5.72
N VAL A 48 -1.16 7.42 -5.44
CA VAL A 48 -1.08 8.58 -4.55
C VAL A 48 -1.93 8.28 -3.32
N ALA A 49 -1.26 8.11 -2.18
CA ALA A 49 -1.89 7.84 -0.90
C ALA A 49 -2.17 9.11 -0.10
N LYS A 50 -2.67 8.93 1.13
CA LYS A 50 -2.80 10.00 2.12
C LYS A 50 -1.46 10.74 2.27
N GLU A 51 -1.54 12.02 2.59
CA GLU A 51 -0.38 12.91 2.79
C GLU A 51 0.48 13.14 1.53
N GLY A 52 -0.01 12.74 0.35
CA GLY A 52 0.67 12.97 -0.92
C GLY A 52 1.81 12.00 -1.21
N ALA A 53 1.92 10.91 -0.45
CA ALA A 53 2.87 9.84 -0.73
C ALA A 53 2.62 9.24 -2.12
N ILE A 54 3.68 9.15 -2.94
CA ILE A 54 3.61 8.62 -4.30
C ILE A 54 4.39 7.30 -4.36
N PHE A 55 3.71 6.22 -4.70
CA PHE A 55 4.32 4.92 -4.95
C PHE A 55 4.26 4.59 -6.44
N ASN A 56 5.35 4.04 -6.96
CA ASN A 56 5.41 3.58 -8.34
C ASN A 56 5.52 2.06 -8.36
N GLY A 57 4.78 1.45 -9.27
CA GLY A 57 4.69 0.02 -9.38
C GLY A 57 4.34 -0.42 -10.79
N LYS A 58 3.93 -1.68 -10.90
CA LYS A 58 3.60 -2.33 -12.14
C LYS A 58 2.36 -3.21 -11.94
N ILE A 59 1.39 -3.05 -12.84
CA ILE A 59 0.27 -3.98 -13.03
C ILE A 59 0.44 -4.64 -14.39
N CYS A 60 0.61 -5.96 -14.42
CA CYS A 60 0.61 -6.76 -15.64
C CYS A 60 -0.39 -7.90 -15.52
N GLY A 61 -1.53 -7.76 -16.18
CA GLY A 61 -2.60 -8.74 -16.03
C GLY A 61 -3.15 -8.73 -14.61
N THR A 62 -3.15 -9.88 -13.95
CA THR A 62 -3.59 -10.00 -12.56
C THR A 62 -2.53 -9.65 -11.54
N ASP A 63 -1.26 -9.47 -11.94
CA ASP A 63 -0.17 -9.26 -11.00
C ASP A 63 0.09 -7.78 -10.75
N LEU A 64 -0.12 -7.34 -9.51
CA LEU A 64 0.31 -6.04 -9.00
C LEU A 64 1.60 -6.18 -8.18
N SER A 65 2.56 -5.30 -8.43
CA SER A 65 3.72 -5.08 -7.55
C SER A 65 4.02 -3.59 -7.42
N TRP A 66 4.23 -3.10 -6.21
CA TRP A 66 4.80 -1.77 -5.97
C TRP A 66 5.67 -1.78 -4.72
N SER A 67 6.53 -0.79 -4.59
CA SER A 67 7.30 -0.51 -3.39
C SER A 67 7.55 0.99 -3.29
N GLY A 68 7.96 1.44 -2.11
CA GLY A 68 8.38 2.82 -1.92
C GLY A 68 8.41 3.21 -0.46
N SER A 69 8.67 4.48 -0.20
CA SER A 69 8.77 5.02 1.15
C SER A 69 8.15 6.40 1.23
N TYR A 70 7.59 6.75 2.38
CA TYR A 70 7.09 8.09 2.63
C TYR A 70 7.33 8.50 4.08
N THR A 71 7.41 9.81 4.30
CA THR A 71 7.46 10.39 5.63
C THR A 71 6.03 10.55 6.14
N TYR A 72 5.74 9.93 7.28
CA TYR A 72 4.49 10.05 8.00
C TYR A 72 4.43 11.39 8.75
N GLY A 73 3.23 11.91 9.01
CA GLY A 73 3.03 13.27 9.58
C GLY A 73 3.77 13.62 10.88
N ASP A 74 4.32 12.64 11.60
CA ASP A 74 5.16 12.81 12.80
C ASP A 74 6.67 12.89 12.50
N GLY A 75 7.08 12.78 11.24
CA GLY A 75 8.47 12.73 10.80
C GLY A 75 9.05 11.32 10.70
N GLY A 76 8.29 10.29 11.08
CA GLY A 76 8.67 8.89 10.88
C GLY A 76 8.68 8.50 9.40
N THR A 77 9.44 7.47 9.04
CA THR A 77 9.50 6.96 7.67
C THR A 77 8.88 5.58 7.59
N ILE A 78 7.91 5.41 6.69
CA ILE A 78 7.33 4.12 6.33
C ILE A 78 7.98 3.62 5.04
N THR A 79 8.47 2.38 5.04
CA THR A 79 8.98 1.69 3.84
C THR A 79 8.10 0.49 3.53
N LEU A 80 7.70 0.36 2.28
CA LEU A 80 6.87 -0.71 1.75
C LEU A 80 7.74 -1.68 0.94
N ASN A 81 7.86 -2.92 1.42
CA ASN A 81 8.89 -3.85 0.95
C ASN A 81 8.40 -4.81 -0.15
N THR A 82 7.12 -5.19 -0.17
CA THR A 82 6.55 -6.03 -1.23
C THR A 82 5.03 -5.97 -1.17
N THR A 83 4.38 -5.76 -2.32
CA THR A 83 2.93 -5.86 -2.46
C THR A 83 2.60 -6.91 -3.50
N THR A 84 1.70 -7.83 -3.18
CA THR A 84 1.07 -8.73 -4.16
C THR A 84 -0.42 -8.44 -4.15
N ALA A 85 -1.00 -8.05 -5.28
CA ALA A 85 -2.45 -7.99 -5.39
C ALA A 85 -2.96 -8.60 -6.68
N LYS A 86 -4.25 -8.98 -6.67
CA LYS A 86 -4.95 -9.59 -7.79
C LYS A 86 -6.11 -8.72 -8.27
N THR A 87 -6.20 -8.51 -9.58
CA THR A 87 -7.40 -7.94 -10.25
C THR A 87 -8.47 -9.02 -10.45
N ASP A 88 -9.74 -8.64 -10.58
CA ASP A 88 -10.78 -9.63 -10.90
C ASP A 88 -10.86 -9.98 -12.40
N GLU A 89 -11.54 -11.08 -12.70
CA GLU A 89 -11.70 -11.64 -14.05
C GLU A 89 -12.60 -10.78 -14.97
N THR A 90 -13.31 -9.80 -14.41
CA THR A 90 -14.18 -8.88 -15.16
C THR A 90 -13.46 -7.61 -15.63
N GLY A 91 -12.19 -7.45 -15.24
CA GLY A 91 -11.41 -6.24 -15.49
C GLY A 91 -11.78 -5.09 -14.56
N ALA A 92 -12.66 -5.31 -13.59
CA ALA A 92 -12.77 -4.42 -12.45
C ALA A 92 -11.55 -4.70 -11.56
N ILE A 93 -10.76 -3.67 -11.32
CA ILE A 93 -9.63 -3.84 -10.44
C ILE A 93 -10.14 -3.83 -9.01
N LEU A 94 -10.45 -5.03 -8.52
CA LEU A 94 -10.32 -5.35 -7.11
C LEU A 94 -8.82 -5.41 -6.82
N VAL A 95 -8.40 -4.88 -5.69
CA VAL A 95 -7.04 -5.08 -5.19
C VAL A 95 -7.16 -5.69 -3.83
N ASP A 96 -6.80 -6.97 -3.76
CA ASP A 96 -6.70 -7.77 -2.55
C ASP A 96 -5.25 -8.21 -2.43
N GLY A 97 -4.59 -7.82 -1.35
CA GLY A 97 -3.18 -8.04 -1.21
C GLY A 97 -2.63 -7.79 0.17
N ASN A 98 -1.36 -8.17 0.32
CA ASN A 98 -0.60 -7.98 1.55
C ASN A 98 0.64 -7.13 1.28
N ILE A 99 1.06 -6.37 2.29
CA ILE A 99 2.24 -5.53 2.24
C ILE A 99 3.06 -5.64 3.53
N ASN A 100 4.34 -5.96 3.38
CA ASN A 100 5.28 -5.86 4.50
C ASN A 100 5.79 -4.42 4.59
N TRP A 101 5.79 -3.85 5.79
CA TRP A 101 6.25 -2.48 6.00
C TRP A 101 7.13 -2.34 7.24
N THR A 102 7.96 -1.30 7.21
CA THR A 102 8.73 -0.85 8.38
C THR A 102 8.44 0.61 8.63
N TYR A 103 8.20 0.98 9.88
CA TYR A 103 8.11 2.36 10.36
C TYR A 103 9.31 2.63 11.27
N SER A 104 9.91 3.81 11.17
CA SER A 104 10.92 4.26 12.13
C SER A 104 10.97 5.78 12.24
N ASP A 105 11.14 6.27 13.45
CA ASP A 105 11.40 7.67 13.76
C ASP A 105 12.53 7.79 14.80
N SER A 106 12.68 8.95 15.43
CA SER A 106 13.67 9.13 16.51
C SER A 106 13.31 8.40 17.80
N SER A 107 12.06 7.98 17.97
CA SER A 107 11.53 7.44 19.22
C SER A 107 11.45 5.92 19.22
N GLY A 108 11.34 5.30 18.04
CA GLY A 108 11.27 3.86 17.91
C GLY A 108 11.16 3.35 16.48
N SER A 109 10.90 2.06 16.35
CA SER A 109 10.67 1.39 15.09
C SER A 109 9.66 0.25 15.22
N CYS A 110 8.99 -0.03 14.12
CA CYS A 110 7.98 -1.08 14.03
C CYS A 110 8.08 -1.78 12.69
N ASN A 111 7.87 -3.09 12.68
CA ASN A 111 7.65 -3.83 11.45
C ASN A 111 6.26 -4.44 11.50
N GLY A 112 5.57 -4.43 10.38
CA GLY A 112 4.23 -4.97 10.29
C GLY A 112 3.91 -5.53 8.93
N ILE A 113 2.76 -6.16 8.89
CA ILE A 113 2.12 -6.63 7.67
C ILE A 113 0.78 -5.91 7.62
N SER A 114 0.42 -5.36 6.47
CA SER A 114 -0.96 -4.97 6.23
C SER A 114 -1.60 -5.86 5.21
N SER A 115 -2.86 -6.24 5.46
CA SER A 115 -3.75 -6.77 4.43
C SER A 115 -4.69 -5.67 3.98
N PHE A 116 -4.86 -5.51 2.68
CA PHE A 116 -5.75 -4.49 2.14
C PHE A 116 -6.68 -5.07 1.08
N THR A 117 -7.91 -4.56 1.05
CA THR A 117 -8.88 -4.83 -0.01
C THR A 117 -9.45 -3.53 -0.53
N GLY A 118 -9.71 -3.42 -1.83
CA GLY A 118 -10.29 -2.20 -2.38
C GLY A 118 -10.76 -2.27 -3.83
N ARG A 119 -11.47 -1.23 -4.25
CA ARG A 119 -12.08 -1.07 -5.59
C ARG A 119 -12.28 0.40 -5.97
#